data_AF-A0A2G9SSF2-F1
#
_entry.id   AF-A0A2G9SSF2-F1
#
_cell.length_a   1.000
_cell.length_b   1.000
_cell.length_c   1.000
_cell.angle_alpha   90.00
_cell.angle_beta   90.00
_cell.angle_gamma   90.00
#
_symmetry.space_group_name_H-M   'P 1'
#
loop_
_entity.id
_entity.type
_entity.pdbx_description
1 polymer ?
#
loop_
_entity_poly.entity_id
_entity_poly.type
_entity_poly.pdbx_seq_one_letter_code
_entity_poly.pdbx_strand_id
1 'polypeptide(L)' 'MKDFCNSIPKVFYADKALFSLGELYENERKEPAKAIECYERLLRDYPRSFHLRQARERLRKLKSSS' A
#
# COMPACT_ATOMS: atom_id res chain seq x y z
N MET A 1 -10.94 28.64 -17.40
CA MET A 1 -10.37 28.64 -16.04
C MET A 1 -10.97 27.45 -15.31
N LYS A 2 -10.12 26.51 -14.86
CA LYS A 2 -10.33 25.57 -13.74
C LYS A 2 -11.55 24.63 -13.75
N ASP A 3 -11.41 23.45 -14.35
CA ASP A 3 -12.13 22.24 -13.95
C ASP A 3 -11.16 21.06 -13.78
N PHE A 4 -10.15 21.26 -12.92
CA PHE A 4 -9.11 20.27 -12.62
C PHE A 4 -9.32 19.66 -11.21
N CYS A 5 -10.55 19.30 -10.87
CA CYS A 5 -10.86 18.78 -9.52
C CYS A 5 -11.54 17.40 -9.50
N ASN A 6 -11.98 16.87 -10.65
CA ASN A 6 -12.80 15.64 -10.64
C ASN A 6 -12.02 14.32 -10.81
N SER A 7 -10.68 14.36 -10.83
CA SER A 7 -9.84 13.17 -11.09
C SER A 7 -8.90 12.79 -9.94
N ILE A 8 -8.99 13.47 -8.80
CA ILE A 8 -8.08 13.28 -7.65
C ILE A 8 -8.66 12.44 -6.47
N PRO A 9 -9.95 12.07 -6.34
CA PRO A 9 -10.37 11.25 -5.21
C PRO A 9 -9.91 9.78 -5.29
N LYS A 10 -9.87 9.16 -6.48
CA LYS A 10 -9.66 7.69 -6.60
C LYS A 10 -8.28 7.22 -6.13
N VAL A 11 -7.24 7.98 -6.44
CA VAL A 11 -5.84 7.60 -6.16
C VAL A 11 -5.55 7.66 -4.67
N PHE A 12 -6.18 8.58 -3.94
CA PHE A 12 -5.98 8.82 -2.50
C PHE A 12 -6.71 7.82 -1.59
N TYR A 13 -7.68 7.09 -2.13
CA TYR A 13 -8.34 5.99 -1.40
C TYR A 13 -7.72 4.64 -1.74
N ALA A 14 -7.21 4.48 -2.96
CA ALA A 14 -6.68 3.21 -3.43
C ALA A 14 -5.31 2.86 -2.80
N ASP A 15 -4.46 3.87 -2.57
CA ASP A 15 -3.20 3.68 -1.85
C ASP A 15 -3.44 3.32 -0.37
N LYS A 16 -4.33 4.04 0.31
CA LYS A 16 -4.71 3.71 1.69
C LYS A 16 -5.35 2.33 1.79
N ALA A 17 -6.22 1.96 0.85
CA ALA A 17 -6.87 0.64 0.82
C ALA A 17 -5.84 -0.50 0.65
N LEU A 18 -4.88 -0.35 -0.27
CA LEU A 18 -3.80 -1.33 -0.45
C LEU A 18 -2.91 -1.45 0.79
N PHE A 19 -2.60 -0.33 1.45
CA PHE A 19 -1.83 -0.34 2.68
C PHE A 19 -2.58 -1.08 3.80
N SER A 20 -3.84 -0.73 4.04
CA SER A 20 -4.66 -1.39 5.07
C SER A 20 -4.89 -2.87 4.77
N LEU A 21 -5.01 -3.25 3.49
CA LEU A 21 -5.13 -4.65 3.09
C LEU A 21 -3.84 -5.42 3.40
N GLY A 22 -2.67 -4.82 3.16
CA GLY A 22 -1.39 -5.38 3.58
C GLY A 22 -1.30 -5.58 5.09
N GLU A 23 -1.72 -4.59 5.88
CA GLU A 23 -1.74 -4.68 7.35
C GLU A 23 -2.72 -5.75 7.85
N LEU A 24 -3.86 -5.93 7.18
CA LEU A 24 -4.83 -6.97 7.50
C LEU A 24 -4.24 -8.37 7.26
N TYR A 25 -3.58 -8.58 6.11
CA TYR A 25 -2.94 -9.87 5.82
C TYR A 25 -1.79 -10.17 6.77
N GLU A 26 -0.99 -9.16 7.13
CA GLU A 26 0.10 -9.25 8.10
C GLU A 26 -0.41 -9.62 9.50
N ASN A 27 -1.37 -8.86 10.02
CA ASN A 27 -1.79 -8.93 11.43
C ASN A 27 -2.90 -9.95 11.68
N GLU A 28 -3.94 -9.96 10.84
CA GLU A 28 -5.12 -10.79 11.08
C GLU A 28 -5.02 -12.17 10.45
N ARG A 29 -4.51 -12.25 9.21
CA ARG A 29 -4.43 -13.53 8.50
C ARG A 29 -3.13 -14.28 8.73
N LYS A 30 -2.11 -13.62 9.29
CA LYS A 30 -0.74 -14.16 9.40
C LYS A 30 -0.23 -14.72 8.06
N GLU A 31 -0.61 -14.07 6.97
CA GLU A 31 -0.24 -14.44 5.60
C GLU A 31 0.77 -13.40 5.06
N PRO A 32 2.06 -13.46 5.48
CA PRO A 32 3.05 -12.45 5.11
C PRO A 32 3.27 -12.37 3.60
N ALA A 33 3.11 -13.47 2.86
CA ALA A 33 3.22 -13.50 1.41
C ALA A 33 2.20 -12.58 0.71
N LYS A 34 0.94 -12.58 1.17
CA LYS A 34 -0.11 -11.71 0.62
C LYS A 34 0.08 -10.25 1.03
N ALA A 35 0.57 -10.02 2.26
CA ALA A 35 0.92 -8.68 2.71
C ALA A 35 2.05 -8.08 1.86
N ILE A 36 3.08 -8.87 1.55
CA ILE A 36 4.17 -8.51 0.64
C ILE A 36 3.63 -8.09 -0.72
N GLU A 37 2.74 -8.88 -1.33
CA GLU A 37 2.15 -8.56 -2.63
C GLU A 37 1.37 -7.23 -2.62
N CYS A 38 0.60 -6.98 -1.56
CA CYS A 38 -0.14 -5.72 -1.39
C CYS A 38 0.78 -4.51 -1.28
N TYR A 39 1.86 -4.61 -0.50
CA TYR A 39 2.84 -3.54 -0.34
C TYR A 39 3.67 -3.32 -1.62
N GLU A 40 4.04 -4.38 -2.34
CA GLU A 40 4.74 -4.27 -3.63
C GLU A 40 3.87 -3.60 -4.69
N ARG A 41 2.58 -3.93 -4.71
CA ARG A 41 1.62 -3.33 -5.62
C ARG A 41 1.36 -1.86 -5.29
N LEU A 42 1.31 -1.50 -4.00
CA LEU A 42 1.28 -0.10 -3.56
C LEU A 42 2.51 0.67 -4.05
N LEU A 43 3.69 0.05 -3.97
CA LEU A 43 4.95 0.65 -4.43
C LEU A 43 5.01 0.85 -5.95
N ARG A 44 4.41 -0.07 -6.71
CA ARG A 44 4.38 -0.04 -8.17
C ARG A 44 3.32 0.92 -8.70
N ASP A 45 2.09 0.80 -8.20
CA ASP A 45 0.93 1.51 -8.74
C ASP A 45 0.80 2.93 -8.16
N TYR A 46 1.32 3.15 -6.93
CA TYR A 46 1.21 4.43 -6.23
C TYR A 46 2.56 4.99 -5.75
N PRO A 47 3.53 5.25 -6.65
CA PRO A 47 4.88 5.72 -6.32
C PRO A 47 4.96 7.17 -5.79
N ARG A 48 3.81 7.86 -5.62
CA ARG A 48 3.69 9.14 -4.92
C ARG A 48 2.79 9.10 -3.67
N SER A 49 2.37 7.92 -3.22
CA SER A 49 1.57 7.77 -2.00
C SER A 49 2.37 8.14 -0.75
N PHE A 50 1.69 8.75 0.21
CA PHE A 50 2.24 9.01 1.55
C PHE A 50 2.66 7.71 2.27
N HIS A 51 1.98 6.60 1.98
CA HIS A 51 2.20 5.31 2.64
C HIS A 51 3.39 4.51 2.08
N LEU A 52 4.06 4.99 1.04
CA LEU A 52 5.21 4.29 0.43
C LEU A 52 6.34 3.99 1.41
N ARG A 53 6.67 4.96 2.26
CA ARG A 53 7.76 4.80 3.22
C ARG A 53 7.43 3.70 4.23
N GLN A 54 6.21 3.71 4.74
CA GLN A 54 5.73 2.70 5.69
C GLN A 54 5.63 1.33 5.02
N ALA A 55 5.07 1.25 3.81
CA ALA A 55 4.96 0.01 3.06
C ALA A 55 6.34 -0.61 2.78
N ARG A 56 7.36 0.18 2.42
CA ARG A 56 8.74 -0.32 2.26
C ARG A 56 9.32 -0.88 3.55
N GLU A 57 9.09 -0.20 4.67
CA GLU A 57 9.60 -0.64 5.97
C GLU A 57 8.97 -1.98 6.38
N ARG A 58 7.65 -2.08 6.26
CA ARG A 58 6.89 -3.32 6.51
C ARG A 58 7.33 -4.44 5.58
N LEU A 59 7.41 -4.17 4.28
CA LEU A 59 7.89 -5.11 3.27
C LEU A 59 9.27 -5.68 3.62
N ARG A 60 10.21 -4.82 4.03
CA ARG A 60 11.55 -5.24 4.44
C ARG A 60 11.51 -6.14 5.67
N LYS A 61 10.73 -5.78 6.69
CA LYS A 61 10.54 -6.58 7.91
C LYS A 61 9.95 -7.95 7.59
N LEU A 62 8.94 -8.01 6.72
CA LEU A 62 8.31 -9.27 6.32
C LEU A 62 9.25 -10.18 5.54
N LYS A 63 10.03 -9.61 4.61
CA LYS A 63 11.04 -10.35 3.84
C LYS A 63 12.23 -10.81 4.68
N SER A 64 12.59 -10.09 5.74
CA SER A 64 13.67 -10.52 6.65
C SER A 64 13.23 -11.60 7.65
N SER A 65 11.92 -11.74 7.87
CA SER A 65 11.35 -12.70 8.82
C SER A 65 10.82 -13.97 8.15
N SER A 66 11.04 -14.14 6.84
CA SER A 66 10.69 -15.34 6.06
C SER A 66 11.91 -16.25 5.87
#